data_AF-A0A7W2FAQ7-F1
#
_entry.id   AF-A0A7W2FAQ7-F1
#
_cell.length_a   1.000
_cell.length_b   1.000
_cell.length_c   1.000
_cell.angle_alpha   90.00
_cell.angle_beta   90.00
_cell.angle_gamma   90.00
#
_symmetry.space_group_name_H-M   'P 1'
#
loop_
_entity.id
_entity.type
_entity.pdbx_description
1 polymer ?
#
loop_
_entity_poly.entity_id
_entity_poly.type
_entity_poly.pdbx_seq_one_letter_code
_entity_poly.pdbx_strand_id
1 'polypeptide(L)'
;MTTRLLPVLVLLAASAAARADGPIYLCVDAAGHKELTDANKPGCRILDVPGNAVPAPQRRQAPAPMRAAPAPAPADFPRVDSAEQKARDADRLGILNEELRSEQQKLAGLRKEFNNGEPERHGDERNYAKYQERVAQMRDSISRSEKNIEALKREIANIR
;
A
#
# COMPACT_ATOMS: atom_id res chain seq x y z
N MET A 1 -33.82 30.51 38.08
CA MET A 1 -33.72 31.25 36.81
C MET A 1 -32.27 31.21 36.35
N THR A 2 -31.94 30.45 35.31
CA THR A 2 -30.83 30.72 34.37
C THR A 2 -30.96 29.79 33.14
N THR A 3 -31.49 30.37 32.07
CA THR A 3 -31.16 30.26 30.62
C THR A 3 -29.78 29.65 30.28
N ARG A 4 -29.45 29.09 29.10
CA ARG A 4 -30.08 28.62 27.84
C ARG A 4 -28.90 28.18 26.92
N LEU A 5 -29.15 27.27 25.97
CA LEU A 5 -28.50 27.05 24.65
C LEU A 5 -26.98 26.75 24.50
N LEU A 6 -26.68 25.53 23.99
CA LEU A 6 -26.17 25.19 22.63
C LEU A 6 -24.86 25.84 22.07
N PRO A 7 -24.20 25.17 21.09
CA PRO A 7 -22.85 24.60 21.12
C PRO A 7 -21.81 25.47 20.37
N VAL A 8 -20.75 24.87 19.83
CA VAL A 8 -19.73 25.45 18.90
C VAL A 8 -18.55 26.07 19.68
N LEU A 9 -17.29 25.68 19.47
CA LEU A 9 -16.52 25.98 18.26
C LEU A 9 -15.23 25.14 18.24
N VAL A 10 -15.10 24.31 17.19
CA VAL A 10 -13.83 23.76 16.73
C VAL A 10 -12.96 24.94 16.29
N LEU A 11 -11.83 25.16 16.96
CA LEU A 11 -10.81 26.13 16.53
C LEU A 11 -9.48 25.38 16.31
N LEU A 12 -9.36 24.77 15.14
CA LEU A 12 -8.09 24.20 14.66
C LEU A 12 -7.83 24.73 13.25
N ALA A 13 -7.34 25.97 13.15
CA ALA A 13 -6.77 26.51 11.92
C ALA A 13 -5.98 27.79 12.19
N ALA A 14 -4.65 27.68 12.22
CA ALA A 14 -3.72 28.66 11.65
C ALA A 14 -2.27 28.32 12.07
N SER A 15 -1.73 27.21 11.56
CA SER A 15 -0.28 27.11 11.42
C SER A 15 0.10 28.00 10.23
N ALA A 16 0.51 29.23 10.51
CA ALA A 16 1.07 30.11 9.49
C ALA A 16 2.35 29.46 8.95
N ALA A 17 2.29 28.95 7.72
CA ALA A 17 3.48 28.53 6.99
C ALA A 17 4.31 29.79 6.72
N ALA A 18 5.44 29.93 7.41
CA ALA A 18 6.47 30.89 7.04
C ALA A 18 6.94 30.54 5.62
N ARG A 19 6.60 31.37 4.64
CA ARG A 19 7.09 31.23 3.27
C ARG A 19 8.46 31.90 3.19
N ALA A 20 9.50 31.09 3.03
CA ALA A 20 10.85 31.56 2.74
C ALA A 20 11.12 31.51 1.22
N ASP A 21 10.30 32.20 0.43
CA ASP A 21 10.54 32.42 -1.01
C ASP A 21 11.32 33.73 -1.21
N GLY A 22 12.61 33.69 -0.88
CA GLY A 22 13.55 34.79 -1.13
C GLY A 22 14.38 34.56 -2.40
N PRO A 23 14.79 35.62 -3.13
CA PRO A 23 15.68 35.47 -4.28
C PRO A 23 17.05 34.91 -3.84
N ILE A 24 17.57 33.93 -4.58
CA ILE A 24 18.93 33.39 -4.38
C ILE A 24 19.89 34.16 -5.28
N TYR A 25 21.05 34.53 -4.76
CA TYR A 25 22.11 35.25 -5.45
C TYR A 25 23.33 34.34 -5.64
N LEU A 26 23.93 34.38 -6.83
CA LEU A 26 25.24 33.79 -7.11
C LEU A 26 26.31 34.88 -7.05
N CYS A 27 27.21 34.77 -6.09
CA CYS A 27 28.36 35.64 -5.93
C CYS A 27 29.61 34.99 -6.51
N VAL A 28 30.45 35.78 -7.18
CA VAL A 28 31.78 35.34 -7.62
C VAL A 28 32.81 36.27 -7.00
N ASP A 29 33.74 35.71 -6.22
CA ASP A 29 34.81 36.49 -5.59
C ASP A 29 35.97 36.78 -6.56
N ALA A 30 36.94 37.57 -6.10
CA ALA A 30 38.10 37.96 -6.91
C ALA A 30 39.02 36.77 -7.27
N ALA A 31 38.91 35.65 -6.55
CA ALA A 31 39.63 34.41 -6.82
C ALA A 31 38.85 33.45 -7.74
N GLY A 32 37.61 33.81 -8.12
CA GLY A 32 36.76 33.03 -9.00
C GLY A 32 35.91 31.97 -8.30
N HIS A 33 35.85 31.95 -6.97
CA HIS A 33 34.99 31.03 -6.22
C HIS A 33 33.53 31.49 -6.28
N LYS A 34 32.64 30.51 -6.41
CA LYS A 34 31.20 30.71 -6.56
C LYS A 34 30.49 30.37 -5.26
N GLU A 35 29.73 31.32 -4.72
CA GLU A 35 28.91 31.16 -3.51
C GLU A 35 27.44 31.45 -3.82
N LEU A 36 26.53 30.62 -3.29
CA LEU A 36 25.08 30.86 -3.33
C LEU A 36 24.62 31.41 -1.98
N THR A 37 23.94 32.55 -1.98
CA THR A 37 23.48 33.24 -0.76
C THR A 37 22.11 33.87 -0.97
N ASP A 38 21.38 34.12 0.11
CA ASP A 38 20.11 34.85 0.16
C ASP A 38 20.30 36.36 0.35
N ALA A 39 21.53 36.82 0.59
CA ALA A 39 21.86 38.22 0.82
C ALA A 39 22.40 38.91 -0.46
N ASN A 40 21.84 40.07 -0.80
CA ASN A 40 22.33 40.88 -1.92
C ASN A 40 23.63 41.61 -1.53
N LYS A 41 24.76 41.22 -2.14
CA LYS A 41 26.09 41.83 -1.94
C LYS A 41 26.66 42.32 -3.28
N PRO A 42 27.58 43.31 -3.26
CA PRO A 42 28.22 43.79 -4.49
C PRO A 42 29.04 42.67 -5.16
N GLY A 43 28.87 42.49 -6.47
CA GLY A 43 29.47 41.39 -7.23
C GLY A 43 28.60 40.14 -7.37
N CYS A 44 27.42 40.12 -6.76
CA CYS A 44 26.47 39.01 -6.86
C CYS A 44 25.38 39.29 -7.90
N ARG A 45 24.88 38.24 -8.53
CA ARG A 45 23.77 38.30 -9.50
C ARG A 45 22.62 37.43 -9.03
N ILE A 46 21.38 37.92 -9.19
CA ILE A 46 20.18 37.13 -8.91
C ILE A 46 20.22 35.90 -9.81
N LEU A 47 20.08 34.74 -9.19
CA LEU A 47 19.93 33.46 -9.85
C LEU A 47 18.44 33.09 -9.79
N ASP A 48 17.80 33.16 -10.95
CA ASP A 48 16.46 32.60 -11.11
C ASP A 48 16.59 31.08 -11.16
N VAL A 49 16.22 30.42 -10.06
CA VAL A 49 16.25 28.95 -9.97
C VAL A 49 14.83 28.46 -10.26
N PRO A 50 14.56 27.94 -11.48
CA PRO A 50 13.25 27.38 -11.79
C PRO A 50 13.09 26.08 -11.00
N GLY A 51 12.36 26.09 -9.88
CA GLY A 51 12.09 24.85 -9.16
C GLY A 51 11.56 24.86 -7.73
N ASN A 52 11.39 25.99 -7.03
CA ASN A 52 10.90 25.94 -5.64
C ASN A 52 9.37 25.89 -5.50
N ALA A 53 8.64 25.85 -6.61
CA ALA A 53 7.26 25.39 -6.63
C ALA A 53 7.22 23.98 -7.22
N VAL A 54 7.30 22.95 -6.38
CA VAL A 54 6.71 21.66 -6.76
C VAL A 54 5.20 21.93 -6.77
N PRO A 55 4.53 21.99 -7.93
CA PRO A 55 3.10 22.17 -7.93
C PRO A 55 2.50 20.97 -7.20
N ALA A 56 1.58 21.21 -6.27
CA ALA A 56 0.81 20.14 -5.66
C ALA A 56 0.25 19.27 -6.80
N PRO A 57 0.36 17.92 -6.74
CA PRO A 57 -0.08 17.08 -7.83
C PRO A 57 -1.54 17.43 -8.15
N GLN A 58 -1.81 17.77 -9.41
CA GLN A 58 -3.17 18.01 -9.85
C GLN A 58 -4.01 16.81 -9.41
N ARG A 59 -5.13 17.05 -8.71
CA ARG A 59 -6.10 15.99 -8.40
C ARG A 59 -6.45 15.35 -9.74
N ARG A 60 -5.93 14.14 -9.97
CA ARG A 60 -6.32 13.32 -11.11
C ARG A 60 -7.82 13.11 -10.98
N GLN A 61 -8.60 13.83 -11.77
CA GLN A 61 -9.92 13.35 -12.12
C GLN A 61 -9.65 12.07 -12.88
N ALA A 62 -10.01 10.93 -12.30
CA ALA A 62 -9.85 9.65 -12.96
C ALA A 62 -10.54 9.76 -14.32
N PRO A 63 -9.83 9.62 -15.45
CA PRO A 63 -10.51 9.49 -16.72
C PRO A 63 -11.45 8.28 -16.59
N ALA A 64 -12.66 8.40 -17.11
CA ALA A 64 -13.54 7.25 -17.28
C ALA A 64 -12.73 6.11 -17.93
N PRO A 65 -12.91 4.85 -17.52
CA PRO A 65 -12.09 3.74 -18.00
C PRO A 65 -12.32 3.54 -19.50
N MET A 66 -11.54 4.24 -20.32
CA MET A 66 -11.46 3.98 -21.74
C MET A 66 -10.53 2.79 -21.89
N ARG A 67 -11.12 1.62 -22.17
CA ARG A 67 -10.39 0.42 -22.54
C ARG A 67 -9.58 0.74 -23.80
N ALA A 68 -8.32 1.12 -23.65
CA ALA A 68 -7.38 1.18 -24.76
C ALA A 68 -7.27 -0.25 -25.33
N ALA A 69 -7.55 -0.40 -26.62
CA ALA A 69 -7.32 -1.67 -27.31
C ALA A 69 -5.81 -1.96 -27.27
N PRO A 70 -5.39 -3.20 -26.96
CA PRO A 70 -3.98 -3.55 -26.97
C PRO A 70 -3.41 -3.34 -28.37
N ALA A 71 -2.25 -2.69 -28.46
CA ALA A 71 -1.54 -2.52 -29.72
C ALA A 71 -1.19 -3.90 -30.31
N PRO A 72 -1.34 -4.11 -31.63
CA PRO A 72 -1.05 -5.41 -32.24
C PRO A 72 0.42 -5.77 -32.05
N ALA A 73 0.68 -6.98 -31.57
CA ALA A 73 2.04 -7.51 -31.48
C ALA A 73 2.67 -7.62 -32.88
N PRO A 74 4.00 -7.42 -33.02
CA PRO A 74 4.70 -7.55 -34.30
C PRO A 74 4.46 -8.93 -34.93
N ALA A 75 4.36 -8.98 -36.26
CA ALA A 75 3.94 -10.16 -37.01
C ALA A 75 4.83 -11.41 -36.76
N ASP A 76 6.10 -11.21 -36.44
CA ASP A 76 7.09 -12.27 -36.18
C ASP A 76 7.15 -12.72 -34.71
N PHE A 77 6.26 -12.24 -33.84
CA PHE A 77 6.27 -12.70 -32.44
C PHE A 77 5.64 -14.09 -32.31
N PRO A 78 6.33 -15.09 -31.71
CA PRO A 78 5.78 -16.42 -31.50
C PRO A 78 4.49 -16.36 -30.69
N ARG A 79 3.39 -16.89 -31.25
CA ARG A 79 2.11 -17.00 -30.54
C ARG A 79 1.96 -18.39 -29.97
N VAL A 80 1.56 -18.48 -28.71
CA VAL A 80 1.13 -19.73 -28.09
C VAL A 80 -0.16 -20.17 -28.77
N ASP A 81 -0.26 -21.46 -29.11
CA ASP A 81 -1.48 -22.01 -29.69
C ASP A 81 -2.64 -22.01 -28.67
N SER A 82 -3.87 -21.86 -29.17
CA SER A 82 -5.05 -21.81 -28.31
C SER A 82 -5.29 -23.09 -27.50
N ALA A 83 -4.91 -24.26 -28.02
CA ALA A 83 -4.99 -25.53 -27.30
C ALA A 83 -3.93 -25.60 -26.19
N GLU A 84 -2.72 -25.11 -26.47
CA GLU A 84 -1.65 -25.04 -25.48
C GLU A 84 -1.97 -24.08 -24.35
N GLN A 85 -2.58 -22.92 -24.65
CA GLN A 85 -3.05 -21.97 -23.64
C GLN A 85 -4.11 -22.62 -22.73
N LYS A 86 -5.14 -23.26 -23.31
CA LYS A 86 -6.18 -23.96 -22.55
C LYS A 86 -5.63 -25.08 -21.67
N ALA A 87 -4.64 -25.83 -22.16
CA ALA A 87 -3.98 -26.88 -21.38
C ALA A 87 -3.31 -26.28 -20.14
N ARG A 88 -2.56 -25.17 -20.30
CA ARG A 88 -1.94 -24.47 -19.16
C ARG A 88 -2.97 -23.93 -18.18
N ASP A 89 -4.08 -23.38 -18.67
CA ASP A 89 -5.14 -22.87 -17.80
C ASP A 89 -5.84 -23.99 -17.02
N ALA A 90 -6.01 -25.17 -17.63
CA ALA A 90 -6.51 -26.36 -16.95
C ALA A 90 -5.53 -26.86 -15.88
N ASP A 91 -4.22 -26.90 -16.17
CA ASP A 91 -3.19 -27.27 -15.21
C ASP A 91 -3.16 -26.28 -14.04
N ARG A 92 -3.20 -24.97 -14.32
CA ARG A 92 -3.26 -23.91 -13.32
C ARG A 92 -4.49 -24.05 -12.44
N LEU A 93 -5.66 -24.31 -13.04
CA LEU A 93 -6.90 -24.57 -12.31
C LEU A 93 -6.76 -25.78 -11.39
N GLY A 94 -6.14 -26.86 -11.86
CA GLY A 94 -5.87 -28.05 -11.06
C GLY A 94 -5.01 -27.74 -9.83
N ILE A 95 -3.89 -27.04 -10.03
CA ILE A 95 -2.96 -26.65 -8.96
C ILE A 95 -3.67 -25.78 -7.92
N LEU A 96 -4.37 -24.73 -8.34
CA LEU A 96 -5.05 -23.81 -7.42
C LEU A 96 -6.18 -24.49 -6.64
N ASN A 97 -6.88 -25.47 -7.24
CA ASN A 97 -7.90 -26.24 -6.53
C ASN A 97 -7.27 -27.15 -5.46
N GLU A 98 -6.12 -27.76 -5.72
CA GLU A 98 -5.41 -28.57 -4.74
C GLU A 98 -4.89 -27.70 -3.58
N GLU A 99 -4.32 -26.53 -3.89
CA GLU A 99 -3.91 -25.55 -2.88
C GLU A 99 -5.10 -25.08 -2.03
N LEU A 100 -6.25 -24.79 -2.67
CA LEU A 100 -7.48 -24.42 -1.98
C LEU A 100 -7.94 -25.52 -1.03
N ARG A 101 -7.91 -26.78 -1.46
CA ARG A 101 -8.27 -27.94 -0.64
C ARG A 101 -7.34 -28.08 0.56
N SER A 102 -6.03 -27.96 0.33
CA SER A 102 -5.01 -28.03 1.38
C SER A 102 -5.20 -26.92 2.43
N GLU A 103 -5.39 -25.67 1.99
CA GLU A 103 -5.66 -24.56 2.92
C GLU A 103 -7.00 -24.71 3.66
N GLN A 104 -8.05 -25.25 3.03
CA GLN A 104 -9.30 -25.57 3.74
C GLN A 104 -9.11 -26.62 4.82
N GLN A 105 -8.33 -27.67 4.55
CA GLN A 105 -8.01 -28.71 5.54
C GLN A 105 -7.20 -28.14 6.69
N LYS A 106 -6.20 -27.30 6.39
CA LYS A 106 -5.41 -26.57 7.39
C LYS A 106 -6.28 -25.67 8.26
N LEU A 107 -7.19 -24.88 7.68
CA LEU A 107 -8.13 -24.05 8.42
C LEU A 107 -9.03 -24.90 9.35
N ALA A 108 -9.51 -26.04 8.87
CA ALA A 108 -10.30 -26.96 9.68
C ALA A 108 -9.50 -27.50 10.88
N GLY A 109 -8.23 -27.86 10.66
CA GLY A 109 -7.31 -28.25 11.73
C GLY A 109 -7.09 -27.15 12.75
N LEU A 110 -6.75 -25.94 12.29
CA LEU A 110 -6.55 -24.76 13.15
C LEU A 110 -7.79 -24.44 13.98
N ARG A 111 -9.00 -24.49 13.39
CA ARG A 111 -10.25 -24.24 14.11
C ARG A 111 -10.55 -25.31 15.16
N LYS A 112 -10.24 -26.57 14.85
CA LYS A 112 -10.39 -27.68 15.80
C LYS A 112 -9.45 -27.50 16.99
N GLU A 113 -8.17 -27.19 16.75
CA GLU A 113 -7.20 -26.94 17.80
C GLU A 113 -7.55 -25.71 18.64
N PHE A 114 -8.00 -24.64 17.98
CA PHE A 114 -8.42 -23.41 18.65
C PHE A 114 -9.63 -23.60 19.57
N ASN A 115 -10.45 -24.62 19.33
CA ASN A 115 -11.57 -25.04 20.18
C ASN A 115 -12.42 -23.86 20.69
N ASN A 116 -12.95 -23.05 19.77
CA ASN A 116 -13.75 -21.86 20.07
C ASN A 116 -13.08 -20.80 20.98
N GLY A 117 -11.74 -20.77 21.01
CA GLY A 117 -10.97 -19.85 21.85
C GLY A 117 -10.51 -20.45 23.17
N GLU A 118 -10.82 -21.72 23.41
CA GLU A 118 -10.45 -22.47 24.60
C GLU A 118 -9.63 -23.72 24.22
N PRO A 119 -8.47 -23.56 23.56
CA PRO A 119 -7.61 -24.69 23.25
C PRO A 119 -7.15 -25.38 24.53
N GLU A 120 -6.86 -26.68 24.45
CA GLU A 120 -6.32 -27.42 25.59
C GLU A 120 -5.01 -26.77 26.07
N ARG A 121 -4.84 -26.69 27.40
CA ARG A 121 -3.63 -26.13 28.00
C ARG A 121 -2.52 -27.16 27.98
N HIS A 122 -1.35 -26.75 27.51
CA HIS A 122 -0.19 -27.63 27.51
C HIS A 122 0.48 -27.60 28.89
N GLY A 123 1.16 -28.69 29.26
CA GLY A 123 1.80 -28.83 30.58
C GLY A 123 2.90 -27.80 30.87
N ASP A 124 3.52 -27.25 29.82
CA ASP A 124 4.52 -26.18 29.85
C ASP A 124 3.92 -24.76 30.00
N GLU A 125 2.59 -24.61 29.84
CA GLU A 125 1.85 -23.36 29.97
C GLU A 125 1.35 -23.10 31.40
N ARG A 126 2.22 -23.34 32.38
CA ARG A 126 1.93 -23.03 33.79
C ARG A 126 1.62 -21.54 34.00
N ASN A 127 2.22 -20.67 33.19
CA ASN A 127 1.92 -19.24 33.17
C ASN A 127 0.72 -18.95 32.25
N TYR A 128 -0.31 -18.30 32.80
CA TYR A 128 -1.50 -17.90 32.06
C TYR A 128 -1.21 -16.93 30.89
N ALA A 129 -0.20 -16.08 30.99
CA ALA A 129 0.18 -15.16 29.91
C ALA A 129 0.63 -15.91 28.64
N LYS A 130 1.40 -17.01 28.79
CA LYS A 130 1.83 -17.85 27.66
C LYS A 130 0.65 -18.48 26.92
N TYR A 131 -0.32 -18.98 27.69
CA TYR A 131 -1.56 -19.50 27.14
C TYR A 131 -2.31 -18.44 26.33
N GLN A 132 -2.49 -17.23 26.88
CA GLN A 132 -3.18 -16.15 26.18
C GLN A 132 -2.46 -15.74 24.89
N GLU A 133 -1.13 -15.69 24.91
CA GLU A 133 -0.32 -15.41 23.72
C GLU A 133 -0.53 -16.47 22.63
N ARG A 134 -0.46 -17.76 22.98
CA ARG A 134 -0.72 -18.84 22.03
C ARG A 134 -2.14 -18.77 21.44
N VAL A 135 -3.14 -18.53 22.28
CA VAL A 135 -4.54 -18.35 21.82
C VAL A 135 -4.64 -17.18 20.83
N ALA A 136 -3.92 -16.07 21.07
CA ALA A 136 -3.85 -14.96 20.13
C ALA A 136 -3.17 -15.36 18.81
N GLN A 137 -2.03 -16.05 18.87
CA GLN A 137 -1.34 -16.56 17.66
C GLN A 137 -2.19 -17.55 16.85
N MET A 138 -3.01 -18.38 17.50
CA MET A 138 -3.97 -19.26 16.85
C MET A 138 -5.04 -18.46 16.09
N ARG A 139 -5.62 -17.42 16.71
CA ARG A 139 -6.58 -16.52 16.04
C ARG A 139 -5.98 -15.87 14.79
N ASP A 140 -4.75 -15.38 14.91
CA ASP A 140 -4.06 -14.76 13.78
C ASP A 140 -3.80 -15.76 12.65
N SER A 141 -3.44 -17.01 13.00
CA SER A 141 -3.22 -18.08 12.03
C SER A 141 -4.50 -18.48 11.30
N ILE A 142 -5.63 -18.57 12.03
CA ILE A 142 -6.96 -18.76 11.44
C ILE A 142 -7.28 -17.63 10.48
N SER A 143 -7.14 -16.36 10.91
CA SER A 143 -7.45 -15.20 10.07
C SER A 143 -6.60 -15.16 8.79
N ARG A 144 -5.32 -15.53 8.87
CA ARG A 144 -4.44 -15.65 7.70
C ARG A 144 -4.93 -16.73 6.74
N SER A 145 -5.26 -17.92 7.24
CA SER A 145 -5.72 -19.03 6.39
C SER A 145 -7.07 -18.71 5.72
N GLU A 146 -7.99 -18.04 6.42
CA GLU A 146 -9.24 -17.55 5.83
C GLU A 146 -9.00 -16.59 4.65
N LYS A 147 -8.11 -15.61 4.84
CA LYS A 147 -7.72 -14.67 3.77
C LYS A 147 -7.07 -15.36 2.58
N ASN A 148 -6.24 -16.39 2.82
CA ASN A 148 -5.62 -17.19 1.77
C ASN A 148 -6.67 -17.94 0.95
N ILE A 149 -7.64 -18.58 1.62
CA ILE A 149 -8.76 -19.26 0.96
C ILE A 149 -9.54 -18.29 0.07
N GLU A 150 -9.82 -17.08 0.56
CA GLU A 150 -10.50 -16.07 -0.25
C GLU A 150 -9.67 -15.60 -1.45
N ALA A 151 -8.35 -15.44 -1.28
CA ALA A 151 -7.45 -15.10 -2.37
C ALA A 151 -7.44 -16.19 -3.46
N LEU A 152 -7.25 -17.45 -3.07
CA LEU A 152 -7.28 -18.59 -3.99
C LEU A 152 -8.60 -18.69 -4.75
N LYS A 153 -9.74 -18.51 -4.06
CA LYS A 153 -11.06 -18.49 -4.71
C LYS A 153 -11.18 -17.39 -5.77
N ARG A 154 -10.64 -16.19 -5.49
CA ARG A 154 -10.62 -15.08 -6.46
C ARG A 154 -9.71 -15.39 -7.64
N GLU A 155 -8.55 -16.00 -7.41
CA GLU A 155 -7.63 -16.38 -8.48
C GLU A 155 -8.26 -17.44 -9.40
N ILE A 156 -8.88 -18.48 -8.82
CA ILE A 156 -9.60 -19.51 -9.57
C ILE A 156 -10.71 -18.89 -10.44
N ALA A 157 -11.48 -17.96 -9.88
CA ALA A 157 -12.56 -17.28 -10.61
C ALA A 157 -12.07 -16.42 -11.80
N ASN A 158 -10.77 -16.09 -11.84
CA ASN A 158 -10.18 -15.23 -12.86
C ASN A 158 -9.44 -15.99 -13.96
N ILE A 159 -9.36 -17.33 -13.90
CA ILE A 159 -8.73 -18.15 -14.96
C ILE A 159 -9.62 -18.13 -16.21
N ARG A 160 -9.01 -17.93 -17.40
CA ARG A 160 -9.69 -17.86 -18.70
C ARG A 160 -8.80 -18.34 -19.82
#